data_AF-A0A516P4A1-F1
#
_entry.id   AF-A0A516P4A1-F1
#
_cell.length_a   1.000
_cell.length_b   1.000
_cell.length_c   1.000
_cell.angle_alpha   90.00
_cell.angle_beta   90.00
_cell.angle_gamma   90.00
#
_symmetry.space_group_name_H-M   'P 1'
#
loop_
_entity.id
_entity.type
_entity.pdbx_description
1 polymer ?
#
loop_
_entity_poly.entity_id
_entity_poly.type
_entity_poly.pdbx_seq_one_letter_code
_entity_poly.pdbx_strand_id
1 'polypeptide(L)'
;MTKDRSSVFLFIDDEVKPLAELETPIVFDFDTSKLTDGDHILKIVSKSPTGREGIRKINFTVKNGPSISVEGLNEDDIVDGVLPLMINAYDKGNQKSFVIEGSETPQTVPVWMWIIMILIAGWGAYYLITYFSGLPY
;
A
#
# COMPACT_ATOMS: atom_id res chain seq x y z
N MET A 1 5.63 35.48 22.06
CA MET A 1 5.87 35.24 20.62
C MET A 1 4.58 34.73 20.02
N THR A 2 3.84 35.62 19.35
CA THR A 2 2.61 35.26 18.63
C THR A 2 3.01 34.36 17.47
N LYS A 3 2.43 33.17 17.37
CA LYS A 3 2.75 32.20 16.33
C LYS A 3 2.11 32.72 15.04
N ASP A 4 2.87 33.44 14.23
CA ASP A 4 2.42 33.97 12.94
C ASP A 4 2.08 32.81 12.01
N ARG A 5 0.81 32.44 11.96
CA ARG A 5 0.29 31.39 11.09
C ARG A 5 -0.06 32.01 9.74
N SER A 6 0.57 31.54 8.67
CA SER A 6 0.11 31.86 7.32
C SER A 6 -1.06 30.98 6.91
N SER A 7 -1.99 31.55 6.15
CA SER A 7 -3.06 30.81 5.50
C SER A 7 -2.59 30.33 4.13
N VAL A 8 -3.00 29.14 3.72
CA VAL A 8 -2.66 28.53 2.43
C VAL A 8 -3.94 28.08 1.74
N PHE A 9 -4.05 28.44 0.47
CA PHE A 9 -5.15 28.08 -0.42
C PHE A 9 -4.61 27.13 -1.49
N LEU A 10 -5.26 25.98 -1.64
CA LEU A 10 -4.91 24.95 -2.63
C LEU A 10 -5.92 25.02 -3.76
N PHE A 11 -5.45 25.07 -5.01
CA PHE A 11 -6.25 25.06 -6.22
C PHE A 11 -5.76 23.94 -7.14
N ILE A 12 -6.69 23.28 -7.82
CA ILE A 12 -6.38 22.27 -8.83
C ILE A 12 -6.66 22.87 -10.20
N ASP A 13 -5.71 22.70 -11.11
CA ASP A 13 -5.74 23.18 -12.48
C ASP A 13 -6.08 24.67 -12.56
N ASP A 14 -7.10 25.00 -13.34
CA ASP A 14 -7.61 26.36 -13.52
C ASP A 14 -8.90 26.62 -12.71
N GLU A 15 -9.18 25.81 -11.69
CA GLU A 15 -10.34 26.02 -10.83
C GLU A 15 -10.25 27.32 -10.02
N VAL A 16 -11.34 28.08 -10.02
CA VAL A 16 -11.44 29.36 -9.29
C VAL A 16 -11.70 29.12 -7.79
N LYS A 17 -12.32 28.00 -7.44
CA LYS A 17 -12.62 27.65 -6.05
C LYS A 17 -11.42 26.90 -5.46
N PRO A 18 -10.95 27.28 -4.25
CA PRO A 18 -9.92 26.50 -3.60
C PRO A 18 -10.46 25.11 -3.20
N LEU A 19 -9.68 24.08 -3.47
CA LEU A 19 -9.88 22.72 -2.97
C LEU A 19 -9.88 22.71 -1.43
N ALA A 20 -8.98 23.47 -0.82
CA ALA A 20 -8.86 23.60 0.63
C ALA A 20 -8.23 24.94 1.03
N GLU A 21 -8.63 25.42 2.21
CA GLU A 21 -8.03 26.55 2.92
C GLU A 21 -7.50 26.04 4.26
N LEU A 22 -6.20 26.24 4.52
CA LEU A 22 -5.49 25.62 5.63
C LEU A 22 -4.57 26.62 6.34
N GLU A 23 -4.30 26.41 7.63
CA GLU A 23 -3.28 27.16 8.38
C GLU A 23 -1.96 26.39 8.46
N THR A 24 -0.83 27.05 8.22
CA THR A 24 0.49 26.42 8.30
C THR A 24 1.08 26.39 9.72
N PRO A 25 1.97 25.44 10.04
CA PRO A 25 2.32 24.24 9.26
C PRO A 25 1.23 23.17 9.40
N ILE A 26 0.96 22.44 8.32
CA ILE A 26 -0.10 21.43 8.26
C ILE A 26 0.32 20.24 7.39
N VAL A 27 -0.18 19.06 7.74
CA VAL A 27 -0.17 17.87 6.89
C VAL A 27 -1.57 17.74 6.29
N PHE A 28 -1.65 17.65 4.96
CA PHE A 28 -2.91 17.58 4.22
C PHE A 28 -2.96 16.30 3.39
N ASP A 29 -3.99 15.50 3.62
CA ASP A 29 -4.24 14.28 2.86
C ASP A 29 -4.94 14.63 1.55
N PHE A 30 -4.19 14.57 0.45
CA PHE A 30 -4.68 14.91 -0.88
C PHE A 30 -5.25 13.66 -1.57
N ASP A 31 -6.58 13.56 -1.61
CA ASP A 31 -7.30 12.48 -2.28
C ASP A 31 -7.40 12.74 -3.79
N THR A 32 -6.59 12.02 -4.58
CA THR A 32 -6.57 12.12 -6.04
C THR A 32 -7.62 11.24 -6.73
N SER A 33 -8.37 10.40 -6.00
CA SER A 33 -9.32 9.43 -6.59
C SER A 33 -10.49 10.08 -7.35
N LYS A 34 -10.76 11.35 -7.06
CA LYS A 34 -11.83 12.15 -7.68
C LYS A 34 -11.34 12.95 -8.88
N LEU A 35 -10.02 12.96 -9.13
CA LEU A 35 -9.43 13.62 -10.29
C LEU A 35 -9.50 12.70 -11.50
N THR A 36 -9.63 13.30 -12.67
CA THR A 36 -9.53 12.60 -13.95
C THR A 36 -8.12 12.10 -14.19
N ASP A 37 -7.97 11.13 -15.09
CA ASP A 37 -6.64 10.73 -15.54
C ASP A 37 -6.05 11.81 -16.45
N GLY A 38 -4.73 12.02 -16.34
CA GLY A 38 -4.00 12.98 -17.15
C GLY A 38 -3.13 13.93 -16.34
N ASP A 39 -2.65 14.97 -17.00
CA ASP A 39 -1.79 15.98 -16.40
C ASP A 39 -2.61 17.04 -15.66
N HIS A 40 -2.16 17.34 -14.44
CA HIS A 40 -2.78 18.27 -13.52
C HIS A 40 -1.76 19.23 -12.91
N ILE A 41 -2.25 20.37 -12.42
CA ILE A 41 -1.43 21.41 -11.77
C ILE A 41 -2.01 21.71 -10.40
N LEU A 42 -1.23 21.46 -9.35
CA LEU A 42 -1.54 21.91 -7.99
C LEU A 42 -0.96 23.31 -7.78
N LYS A 43 -1.83 24.31 -7.66
CA LYS A 43 -1.46 25.70 -7.35
C LYS A 43 -1.69 25.98 -5.87
N ILE A 44 -0.62 26.36 -5.20
CA ILE A 44 -0.58 26.68 -3.77
C ILE A 44 -0.38 28.19 -3.63
N VAL A 45 -1.33 28.87 -3.00
CA VAL A 45 -1.25 30.31 -2.70
C VAL A 45 -1.14 30.49 -1.19
N SER A 46 0.02 30.93 -0.71
CA SER A 46 0.24 31.26 0.69
C SER A 46 0.01 32.75 0.93
N LYS A 47 -0.72 33.10 1.98
CA LYS A 47 -0.89 34.48 2.46
C LYS A 47 -0.23 34.62 3.82
N SER A 48 0.77 35.50 3.91
CA SER A 48 1.42 35.81 5.19
C SER A 48 0.52 36.71 6.05
N PRO A 49 0.71 36.71 7.39
CA PRO A 49 0.05 37.68 8.28
C PRO A 49 0.35 39.14 7.92
N THR A 50 1.48 39.39 7.25
CA THR A 50 1.90 40.71 6.76
C THR A 50 1.29 41.10 5.42
N GLY A 51 0.38 40.29 4.87
CA GLY A 51 -0.36 40.56 3.63
C GLY A 51 0.40 40.25 2.34
N ARG A 52 1.56 39.57 2.43
CA ARG A 52 2.31 39.12 1.24
C ARG A 52 1.76 37.80 0.75
N GLU A 53 1.65 37.67 -0.57
CA GLU A 53 1.22 36.42 -1.21
C GLU A 53 2.40 35.73 -1.91
N GLY A 54 2.50 34.41 -1.73
CA GLY A 54 3.45 33.54 -2.43
C GLY A 54 2.70 32.48 -3.22
N ILE A 55 3.09 32.26 -4.48
CA ILE A 55 2.44 31.27 -5.35
C ILE A 55 3.46 30.20 -5.74
N ARG A 56 3.07 28.92 -5.59
CA ARG A 56 3.83 27.78 -6.09
C ARG A 56 2.93 26.89 -6.93
N LYS A 57 3.43 26.41 -8.07
CA LYS A 57 2.74 25.46 -8.95
C LYS A 57 3.53 24.16 -8.98
N ILE A 58 2.83 23.03 -8.95
CA ILE A 58 3.41 21.69 -9.02
C ILE A 58 2.64 20.92 -10.10
N ASN A 59 3.34 20.47 -11.13
CA ASN A 59 2.78 19.63 -12.19
C ASN A 59 2.86 18.15 -11.74
N PHE A 60 1.77 17.40 -11.93
CA PHE A 60 1.70 15.98 -11.62
C PHE A 60 0.72 15.29 -12.56
N THR A 61 0.85 13.98 -12.72
CA THR A 61 -0.04 13.18 -13.58
C THR A 61 -0.84 12.21 -12.73
N VAL A 62 -2.15 12.17 -12.91
CA VAL A 62 -3.06 11.24 -12.26
C VAL A 62 -3.30 10.03 -13.17
N LYS A 63 -3.27 8.84 -12.57
CA LYS A 63 -3.49 7.54 -13.24
C LYS A 63 -4.38 6.64 -12.36
N ASN A 64 -5.65 7.01 -12.25
CA ASN A 64 -6.70 6.29 -11.53
C ASN A 64 -7.38 5.21 -12.39
N GLY A 65 -7.34 5.34 -13.72
CA GLY A 65 -7.91 4.40 -14.67
C GLY A 65 -7.13 3.09 -14.82
N PRO A 66 -7.59 2.20 -15.72
CA PRO A 66 -6.97 0.90 -15.95
C PRO A 66 -5.54 1.05 -16.48
N SER A 67 -4.64 0.21 -15.98
CA SER A 67 -3.27 0.11 -16.49
C SER A 67 -3.28 -0.69 -17.78
N ILE A 68 -2.71 -0.13 -18.84
CA ILE A 68 -2.54 -0.82 -20.13
C ILE A 68 -1.09 -1.25 -20.26
N SER A 69 -0.85 -2.50 -20.64
CA SER A 69 0.46 -3.02 -21.01
C SER A 69 0.42 -3.56 -22.42
N VAL A 70 1.38 -3.15 -23.24
CA VAL A 70 1.55 -3.63 -24.61
C VAL A 70 2.85 -4.42 -24.68
N GLU A 71 2.78 -5.64 -25.19
CA GLU A 71 3.94 -6.46 -25.51
C GLU A 71 4.03 -6.63 -27.03
N GLY A 72 5.27 -6.74 -27.52
CA GLY A 72 5.56 -6.85 -28.94
C GLY A 72 5.94 -5.54 -29.62
N LEU A 73 5.92 -4.39 -28.92
CA LEU A 73 6.42 -3.10 -29.41
C LEU A 73 6.85 -2.22 -28.24
N ASN A 74 8.02 -1.57 -28.34
CA ASN A 74 8.53 -0.63 -27.34
C ASN A 74 8.50 0.81 -27.85
N GLU A 75 8.68 1.76 -26.91
CA GLU A 75 8.90 3.16 -27.25
C GLU A 75 10.15 3.31 -28.13
N ASP A 76 10.05 4.13 -29.18
CA ASP A 76 11.10 4.43 -30.16
C ASP A 76 11.58 3.27 -31.05
N ASP A 77 10.87 2.13 -31.09
CA ASP A 77 11.20 1.02 -31.99
C ASP A 77 11.03 1.40 -33.47
N ILE A 78 12.02 1.03 -34.31
CA ILE A 78 11.94 1.13 -35.77
C ILE A 78 11.48 -0.22 -36.31
N VAL A 79 10.23 -0.29 -36.79
CA VAL A 79 9.59 -1.52 -37.25
C VAL A 79 9.24 -1.45 -38.74
N ASP A 80 9.25 -2.62 -39.40
CA ASP A 80 8.85 -2.79 -40.80
C ASP A 80 7.95 -4.03 -40.94
N GLY A 81 6.92 -3.95 -41.79
CA GLY A 81 5.96 -5.04 -42.01
C GLY A 81 4.88 -5.21 -40.94
N VAL A 82 4.52 -6.46 -40.63
CA VAL A 82 3.41 -6.82 -39.73
C VAL A 82 3.97 -7.44 -38.44
N LEU A 83 3.60 -6.86 -37.30
CA LEU A 83 4.09 -7.25 -35.98
C LEU A 83 2.92 -7.68 -35.08
N PRO A 84 2.96 -8.85 -34.44
CA PRO A 84 1.95 -9.25 -33.49
C PRO A 84 2.11 -8.46 -32.18
N LEU A 85 1.02 -7.84 -31.73
CA LEU A 85 0.95 -7.13 -30.45
C LEU A 85 0.03 -7.86 -29.50
N MET A 86 0.44 -7.95 -28.24
CA MET A 86 -0.42 -8.38 -27.14
C MET A 86 -0.74 -7.17 -26.27
N ILE A 87 -2.03 -6.88 -26.08
CA ILE A 87 -2.50 -5.74 -25.31
C ILE A 87 -3.28 -6.27 -24.11
N ASN A 88 -2.84 -5.93 -22.91
CA ASN A 88 -3.55 -6.25 -21.68
C ASN A 88 -4.01 -4.95 -21.00
N ALA A 89 -5.21 -4.96 -20.44
CA ALA A 89 -5.75 -3.85 -19.66
C ALA A 89 -6.21 -4.38 -18.29
N TYR A 90 -5.67 -3.81 -17.22
CA TYR A 90 -5.96 -4.18 -15.84
C TYR A 90 -6.62 -3.02 -15.13
N ASP A 91 -7.86 -3.17 -14.72
CA ASP A 91 -8.51 -2.20 -13.85
C ASP A 91 -7.88 -2.26 -12.44
N LYS A 92 -7.46 -1.11 -11.92
CA LYS A 92 -7.01 -0.98 -10.53
C LYS A 92 -8.17 -0.91 -9.54
N GLY A 93 -9.40 -0.84 -10.05
CA GLY A 93 -10.64 -0.83 -9.30
C GLY A 93 -10.82 -2.10 -8.47
N ASN A 94 -10.54 -1.97 -7.17
CA ASN A 94 -10.95 -2.88 -6.09
C ASN A 94 -10.03 -4.07 -5.78
N GLN A 95 -8.83 -3.77 -5.28
CA GLN A 95 -7.96 -4.73 -4.58
C GLN A 95 -8.50 -5.11 -3.18
N LYS A 96 -9.81 -5.39 -3.02
CA LYS A 96 -10.37 -5.67 -1.69
C LYS A 96 -10.18 -7.09 -1.20
N SER A 97 -9.61 -7.97 -2.01
CA SER A 97 -9.44 -9.37 -1.63
C SER A 97 -8.44 -10.02 -2.57
N PHE A 98 -7.16 -9.93 -2.23
CA PHE A 98 -6.26 -11.04 -2.55
C PHE A 98 -6.35 -12.01 -1.37
N VAL A 99 -7.50 -12.66 -1.22
CA VAL A 99 -7.64 -13.76 -0.27
C VAL A 99 -6.90 -14.93 -0.91
N ILE A 100 -5.65 -15.15 -0.48
CA ILE A 100 -4.94 -16.39 -0.74
C ILE A 100 -5.57 -17.47 0.16
N GLU A 101 -6.82 -17.85 -0.09
CA GLU A 101 -7.41 -19.02 0.55
C GLU A 101 -6.74 -20.25 -0.05
N GLY A 102 -5.97 -20.97 0.77
CA GLY A 102 -5.35 -22.24 0.38
C GLY A 102 -3.84 -22.22 0.15
N SER A 103 -3.10 -21.19 0.60
CA SER A 103 -1.63 -21.29 0.65
C SER A 103 -1.11 -22.25 1.73
N GLU A 104 -1.98 -22.73 2.61
CA GLU A 104 -1.65 -23.70 3.65
C GLU A 104 -2.29 -25.03 3.29
N THR A 105 -1.50 -25.96 2.77
CA THR A 105 -1.92 -27.37 2.69
C THR A 105 -2.19 -27.85 4.10
N PRO A 106 -3.41 -28.34 4.45
CA PRO A 106 -3.68 -28.84 5.78
C PRO A 106 -2.79 -30.07 6.03
N GLN A 107 -1.70 -29.89 6.76
CA GLN A 107 -0.78 -30.96 7.06
C GLN A 107 -1.12 -31.53 8.44
N THR A 108 -1.36 -32.84 8.50
CA THR A 108 -1.55 -33.54 9.78
C THR A 108 -0.27 -33.46 10.61
N VAL A 109 -0.42 -33.42 11.95
CA VAL A 109 0.71 -33.42 12.88
C VAL A 109 1.66 -34.58 12.54
N PRO A 110 2.96 -34.32 12.30
CA PRO A 110 3.90 -35.35 11.94
C PRO A 110 4.01 -36.47 12.98
N VAL A 111 4.19 -37.71 12.52
CA VAL A 111 4.30 -38.91 13.38
C VAL A 111 5.39 -38.77 14.45
N TRP A 112 6.50 -38.09 14.15
CA TRP A 112 7.58 -37.88 15.11
C TRP A 112 7.15 -37.10 16.36
N MET A 113 6.19 -36.19 16.25
CA MET A 113 5.65 -35.44 17.39
C MET A 113 4.93 -36.37 18.37
N TRP A 114 4.16 -37.34 17.86
CA TRP A 114 3.53 -38.38 18.66
C TRP A 114 4.54 -39.27 19.37
N ILE A 115 5.63 -39.62 18.69
CA ILE A 115 6.74 -40.39 19.29
C ILE A 115 7.36 -39.62 20.47
N ILE A 116 7.60 -38.32 20.31
CA ILE A 116 8.13 -37.47 21.40
C ILE A 116 7.15 -37.41 22.57
N MET A 117 5.85 -37.19 22.31
CA MET A 117 4.84 -37.15 23.37
C MET A 117 4.78 -38.47 24.15
N ILE A 118 4.83 -39.60 23.46
CA ILE A 118 4.84 -40.93 24.11
C ILE A 118 6.13 -41.13 24.93
N LEU A 119 7.28 -40.71 24.41
CA LEU A 119 8.55 -40.77 25.14
C LEU A 119 8.51 -39.93 26.42
N ILE A 120 8.06 -38.68 26.34
CA ILE A 120 7.94 -37.79 27.50
C ILE A 120 6.93 -38.36 28.51
N ALA A 121 5.77 -38.84 28.05
CA ALA A 121 4.76 -39.42 28.93
C ALA A 121 5.26 -40.69 29.62
N GLY A 122 5.91 -41.59 28.87
CA GLY A 122 6.49 -42.82 29.40
C GLY A 122 7.63 -42.55 30.39
N TRP A 123 8.49 -41.59 30.08
CA TRP A 123 9.58 -41.15 30.96
C TRP A 123 9.03 -40.53 32.26
N GLY A 124 8.04 -39.64 32.16
CA GLY A 124 7.37 -39.06 33.32
C GLY A 124 6.68 -40.12 34.18
N ALA A 125 5.98 -41.07 33.56
CA ALA A 125 5.34 -42.18 34.26
C ALA A 125 6.37 -43.08 34.97
N TYR A 126 7.51 -43.37 34.33
CA TYR A 126 8.60 -44.12 34.95
C TYR A 126 9.08 -43.43 36.24
N TYR A 127 9.43 -42.14 36.19
CA TYR A 127 9.89 -41.41 37.37
C TYR A 127 8.82 -41.29 38.46
N LEU A 128 7.56 -41.11 38.06
CA LEU A 128 6.44 -41.06 38.98
C LEU A 128 6.29 -42.40 39.74
N ILE A 129 6.33 -43.52 39.00
CA ILE A 129 6.22 -44.86 39.59
C ILE A 129 7.43 -45.13 40.49
N THR A 130 8.65 -44.85 40.06
CA THR A 130 9.84 -45.06 40.89
C THR A 130 9.80 -44.21 42.17
N TYR A 131 9.32 -42.97 42.08
CA TYR A 131 9.17 -42.09 43.24
C TYR A 131 8.20 -42.67 44.29
N PHE A 132 7.04 -43.17 43.86
CA PHE A 132 6.05 -43.73 44.79
C PHE A 132 6.34 -45.18 45.23
N SER A 133 7.08 -45.96 44.44
CA SER A 133 7.42 -47.35 44.75
C SER A 133 8.71 -47.51 45.58
N GLY A 134 9.48 -46.44 45.77
CA GLY A 134 10.68 -46.45 46.62
C GLY A 134 11.85 -47.26 46.02
N LEU A 135 11.82 -47.57 44.73
CA LEU A 135 12.92 -48.23 44.03
C LEU A 135 14.07 -47.21 43.86
N PRO A 136 15.31 -47.51 44.31
CA PRO A 136 16.44 -46.64 44.07
C PRO A 136 16.78 -46.63 42.57
N TYR A 137 17.20 -45.46 42.08
CA TYR A 137 17.59 -45.19 40.69
C TYR A 137 18.69 -46.13 40.20
#